data_AF-A0A8B7SKB6-F1
#
_entry.id   AF-A0A8B7SKB6-F1
#
_cell.length_a   1.000
_cell.length_b   1.000
_cell.length_c   1.000
_cell.angle_alpha   90.00
_cell.angle_beta   90.00
_cell.angle_gamma   90.00
#
_symmetry.space_group_name_H-M   'P 1'
#
loop_
_entity.id
_entity.type
_entity.pdbx_description
1 polymer ?
#
loop_
_entity_poly.entity_id
_entity_poly.type
_entity_poly.pdbx_seq_one_letter_code
_entity_poly.pdbx_strand_id
1 'polypeptide(L)'
;MLRSTSTVTLLSGSGARTPGAPSRRANVCRLRLTVPPESLVSEQNEKKVERKEQTLFSPLSTKDKELFVLMQMMNDQERRLHHQRMQKLIGDDYVAIVEQYIVVVSKSTNQLKEEMNYIKDVRATLEEVRKRMYGDYNEMRQKIQQITQELSVSQAQQNYLENHIQTQSSALDSFNAMNSALASDSIDLQKTLVDVTLENSDIKDQIRNLQQTYEASMNKLREKQRQLEVAEVENQLLKMKVKYGSYAYSTAGLLMIRRVNAPPKFETWYQQLEEASASLRERIRHLDDMVHCQQKKVKQMVEEIESLKKKVQQKQLLILQLLEKISFLEGENNELQSRLDYLTETQPTTEVETREIGVGCDLLPSHTDRTREIAMPSRGYAPYARVLELTMKKSLT
;
A
#
# COMPACT_ATOMS: atom_id res chain seq x y z
N MET A 1 -67.93 -13.41 2.91
CA MET A 1 -66.79 -14.09 3.57
C MET A 1 -66.00 -13.04 4.34
N LEU A 2 -65.62 -13.43 5.55
CA LEU A 2 -64.85 -12.75 6.61
C LEU A 2 -63.77 -11.76 6.10
N ARG A 3 -63.39 -10.66 6.76
CA ARG A 3 -63.84 -9.88 7.92
C ARG A 3 -63.04 -8.55 7.89
N SER A 4 -63.66 -7.46 8.31
CA SER A 4 -63.07 -6.13 8.54
C SER A 4 -61.86 -6.15 9.50
N THR A 5 -60.99 -5.14 9.39
CA THR A 5 -60.64 -4.27 10.53
C THR A 5 -60.12 -2.91 10.08
N SER A 6 -60.65 -1.88 10.75
CA SER A 6 -60.26 -0.48 10.67
C SER A 6 -59.48 -0.10 11.94
N THR A 7 -58.83 1.06 11.85
CA THR A 7 -58.74 2.10 12.89
C THR A 7 -57.49 2.20 13.78
N VAL A 8 -56.86 3.35 13.57
CA VAL A 8 -56.02 4.27 14.35
C VAL A 8 -56.12 4.26 15.90
N THR A 9 -54.94 4.50 16.52
CA THR A 9 -54.61 5.51 17.57
C THR A 9 -54.13 5.01 18.96
N LEU A 10 -53.01 5.63 19.41
CA LEU A 10 -52.68 6.17 20.75
C LEU A 10 -51.41 5.66 21.46
N LEU A 11 -50.59 6.65 21.85
CA LEU A 11 -49.59 6.64 22.92
C LEU A 11 -50.28 6.62 24.30
N SER A 12 -49.79 5.80 25.24
CA SER A 12 -49.33 6.17 26.59
C SER A 12 -49.22 4.96 27.54
N GLY A 13 -48.05 4.85 28.17
CA GLY A 13 -47.71 4.36 29.52
C GLY A 13 -48.55 3.35 30.34
N SER A 14 -47.79 2.45 31.00
CA SER A 14 -47.93 1.94 32.40
C SER A 14 -48.41 0.49 32.66
N GLY A 15 -47.48 -0.33 33.20
CA GLY A 15 -47.70 -1.40 34.22
C GLY A 15 -47.88 -2.84 33.70
N ALA A 16 -47.40 -3.93 34.33
CA ALA A 16 -46.58 -4.17 35.52
C ALA A 16 -46.14 -5.66 35.59
N ARG A 17 -44.95 -5.90 36.18
CA ARG A 17 -44.49 -7.06 37.01
C ARG A 17 -44.73 -8.54 36.62
N THR A 18 -43.60 -9.20 36.31
CA THR A 18 -42.96 -10.44 36.89
C THR A 18 -43.79 -11.48 37.67
N PRO A 19 -43.37 -12.78 37.66
CA PRO A 19 -42.51 -13.26 38.76
C PRO A 19 -41.39 -14.23 38.32
N GLY A 20 -40.23 -14.15 38.99
CA GLY A 20 -39.12 -15.09 38.79
C GLY A 20 -37.77 -14.60 39.32
N ALA A 21 -37.70 -14.32 40.63
CA ALA A 21 -36.45 -14.27 41.40
C ALA A 21 -36.55 -15.41 42.46
N PRO A 22 -35.46 -15.98 43.00
CA PRO A 22 -34.43 -15.24 43.73
C PRO A 22 -33.00 -15.71 43.35
N SER A 23 -31.92 -15.01 43.67
CA SER A 23 -31.58 -14.61 45.03
C SER A 23 -30.35 -13.70 45.01
N ARG A 24 -30.51 -12.52 45.62
CA ARG A 24 -29.41 -11.73 46.15
C ARG A 24 -28.73 -12.55 47.24
N ARG A 25 -27.41 -12.76 47.14
CA ARG A 25 -26.58 -12.89 48.34
C ARG A 25 -25.26 -12.13 48.16
N ALA A 26 -25.16 -11.13 49.03
CA ALA A 26 -23.97 -10.60 49.66
C ALA A 26 -22.77 -10.23 48.76
N ASN A 27 -22.56 -8.92 48.64
CA ASN A 27 -21.21 -8.36 48.49
C ASN A 27 -20.43 -8.72 49.77
N VAL A 28 -19.83 -9.91 49.79
CA VAL A 28 -18.79 -10.24 50.76
C VAL A 28 -17.51 -9.65 50.20
N CYS A 29 -17.03 -8.58 50.84
CA CYS A 29 -15.66 -8.12 50.68
C CYS A 29 -14.75 -9.33 50.87
N ARG A 30 -14.11 -9.80 49.80
CA ARG A 30 -13.07 -10.82 49.90
C ARG A 30 -11.87 -10.12 50.54
N LEU A 31 -11.87 -10.08 51.87
CA LEU A 31 -10.67 -9.81 52.65
C LEU A 31 -9.62 -10.79 52.13
N ARG A 32 -8.58 -10.25 51.49
CA ARG A 32 -7.33 -10.97 51.32
C ARG A 32 -6.87 -11.32 52.72
N LEU A 33 -7.02 -12.58 53.09
CA LEU A 33 -6.22 -13.20 54.13
C LEU A 33 -4.80 -13.26 53.58
N THR A 34 -4.06 -12.18 53.75
CA THR A 34 -2.61 -12.26 53.88
C THR A 34 -2.37 -13.14 55.10
N VAL A 35 -2.15 -14.42 54.87
CA VAL A 35 -1.59 -15.31 55.88
C VAL A 35 -0.21 -14.73 56.19
N PRO A 36 0.10 -14.34 57.44
CA PRO A 36 1.45 -13.97 57.81
C PRO A 36 2.39 -15.14 57.48
N PRO A 37 3.66 -14.91 57.11
CA PRO A 37 4.60 -16.02 57.01
C PRO A 37 4.55 -16.76 58.35
N GLU A 38 4.43 -18.10 58.28
CA GLU A 38 4.50 -18.95 59.46
C GLU A 38 5.64 -18.48 60.33
N SER A 39 5.28 -18.09 61.54
CA SER A 39 6.22 -17.84 62.62
C SER A 39 7.24 -18.96 62.61
N LEU A 40 8.50 -18.60 62.44
CA LEU A 40 9.59 -19.31 63.08
C LEU A 40 9.24 -19.37 64.56
N VAL A 41 8.57 -20.45 64.97
CA VAL A 41 8.57 -20.90 66.34
C VAL A 41 10.01 -21.35 66.58
N SER A 42 10.86 -20.37 66.93
CA SER A 42 12.03 -20.68 67.72
C SER A 42 11.48 -21.35 68.97
N GLU A 43 11.84 -22.61 69.14
CA GLU A 43 11.58 -23.38 70.34
C GLU A 43 11.83 -22.50 71.56
N GLN A 44 10.84 -22.53 72.45
CA GLN A 44 10.99 -22.04 73.80
C GLN A 44 12.30 -22.60 74.34
N ASN A 45 13.25 -21.71 74.62
CA ASN A 45 14.34 -22.02 75.54
C ASN A 45 13.68 -22.57 76.80
N GLU A 46 13.81 -23.88 77.00
CA GLU A 46 13.52 -24.50 78.27
C GLU A 46 14.28 -23.69 79.33
N LYS A 47 13.50 -23.08 80.22
CA LYS A 47 13.99 -22.58 81.50
C LYS A 47 14.67 -23.77 82.17
N LYS A 48 15.99 -23.84 82.05
CA LYS A 48 16.82 -24.60 82.97
C LYS A 48 16.60 -23.94 84.33
N VAL A 49 15.68 -24.50 85.10
CA VAL A 49 15.55 -24.27 86.53
C VAL A 49 16.92 -24.65 87.09
N GLU A 50 17.72 -23.62 87.33
CA GLU A 50 18.95 -23.68 88.09
C GLU A 50 18.53 -24.02 89.52
N ARG A 51 18.43 -25.32 89.79
CA ARG A 51 18.29 -25.83 91.13
C ARG A 51 19.63 -25.57 91.80
N LYS A 52 19.64 -24.53 92.64
CA LYS A 52 20.67 -24.22 93.63
C LYS A 52 21.11 -25.51 94.32
N GLU A 53 22.24 -26.08 93.90
CA GLU A 53 23.11 -26.78 94.82
C GLU A 53 24.11 -25.75 95.34
N GLN A 54 23.75 -25.21 96.51
CA GLN A 54 24.70 -24.60 97.42
C GLN A 54 25.77 -25.64 97.75
N THR A 55 26.90 -25.59 97.07
CA THR A 55 28.17 -26.07 97.61
C THR A 55 29.00 -24.85 97.95
N LEU A 56 28.74 -24.37 99.18
CA LEU A 56 29.67 -23.58 99.98
C LEU A 56 31.00 -24.33 100.04
N PHE A 57 31.96 -23.99 99.19
CA PHE A 57 33.38 -24.16 99.50
C PHE A 57 34.15 -22.99 98.89
N SER A 58 34.21 -21.90 99.65
CA SER A 58 35.25 -20.89 99.54
C SER A 58 36.63 -21.56 99.66
N PRO A 59 37.67 -21.10 98.95
CA PRO A 59 39.01 -21.62 99.12
C PRO A 59 39.52 -21.20 100.50
N LEU A 60 39.41 -22.11 101.47
CA LEU A 60 39.85 -21.88 102.84
C LEU A 60 41.39 -21.74 102.89
N SER A 61 41.80 -20.84 103.77
CA SER A 61 43.13 -20.23 103.91
C SER A 61 44.18 -21.26 104.35
N THR A 62 45.47 -20.94 104.23
CA THR A 62 46.60 -21.82 104.59
C THR A 62 46.51 -22.44 105.99
N LYS A 63 45.75 -21.80 106.91
CA LYS A 63 45.48 -22.31 108.27
C LYS A 63 44.44 -23.45 108.34
N ASP A 64 43.58 -23.60 107.33
CA ASP A 64 42.53 -24.63 107.31
C ASP A 64 43.00 -25.94 106.68
N LYS A 65 44.00 -25.87 105.79
CA LYS A 65 44.74 -27.05 105.33
C LYS A 65 45.56 -27.64 106.48
N GLU A 66 46.12 -26.82 107.36
CA GLU A 66 46.76 -27.28 108.60
C GLU A 66 45.75 -27.95 109.53
N LEU A 67 44.52 -27.44 109.64
CA LEU A 67 43.47 -28.09 110.43
C LEU A 67 42.97 -29.39 109.78
N PHE A 68 42.86 -29.47 108.46
CA PHE A 68 42.48 -30.71 107.75
C PHE A 68 43.59 -31.77 107.81
N VAL A 69 44.86 -31.37 107.70
CA VAL A 69 46.01 -32.26 107.91
C VAL A 69 46.11 -32.68 109.37
N LEU A 70 45.89 -31.78 110.34
CA LEU A 70 45.81 -32.14 111.76
C LEU A 70 44.62 -33.05 112.06
N MET A 71 43.46 -32.85 111.43
CA MET A 71 42.27 -33.69 111.60
C MET A 71 42.44 -35.05 110.93
N GLN A 72 43.11 -35.11 109.77
CA GLN A 72 43.45 -36.36 109.10
C GLN A 72 44.57 -37.11 109.85
N MET A 73 45.56 -36.39 110.39
CA MET A 73 46.59 -36.96 111.27
C MET A 73 46.03 -37.39 112.63
N MET A 74 45.06 -36.68 113.19
CA MET A 74 44.39 -37.05 114.45
C MET A 74 43.46 -38.23 114.22
N ASN A 75 42.73 -38.29 113.11
CA ASN A 75 41.96 -39.47 112.68
C ASN A 75 42.86 -40.67 112.38
N ASP A 76 44.04 -40.46 111.80
CA ASP A 76 45.01 -41.53 111.53
C ASP A 76 45.80 -41.91 112.79
N GLN A 77 46.02 -41.00 113.73
CA GLN A 77 46.58 -41.27 115.07
C GLN A 77 45.57 -42.02 115.94
N GLU A 78 44.29 -41.69 115.86
CA GLU A 78 43.18 -42.34 116.54
C GLU A 78 42.91 -43.73 115.93
N ARG A 79 43.00 -43.88 114.59
CA ARG A 79 43.03 -45.21 113.95
C ARG A 79 44.24 -46.03 114.36
N ARG A 80 45.43 -45.43 114.49
CA ARG A 80 46.63 -46.13 115.00
C ARG A 80 46.54 -46.50 116.47
N LEU A 81 46.00 -45.63 117.32
CA LEU A 81 45.76 -45.90 118.74
C LEU A 81 44.62 -46.90 118.96
N HIS A 82 43.59 -46.89 118.12
CA HIS A 82 42.54 -47.92 118.09
C HIS A 82 43.13 -49.26 117.64
N HIS A 83 43.98 -49.28 116.61
CA HIS A 83 44.71 -50.49 116.19
C HIS A 83 45.67 -50.98 117.29
N GLN A 84 46.35 -50.08 118.02
CA GLN A 84 47.27 -50.40 119.11
C GLN A 84 46.58 -50.76 120.44
N ARG A 85 45.37 -50.22 120.71
CA ARG A 85 44.49 -50.64 121.83
C ARG A 85 43.83 -51.98 121.54
N MET A 86 43.37 -52.19 120.31
CA MET A 86 42.80 -53.48 119.89
C MET A 86 43.86 -54.58 119.83
N GLN A 87 45.13 -54.28 119.50
CA GLN A 87 46.23 -55.27 119.61
C GLN A 87 46.63 -55.63 121.05
N LYS A 88 46.28 -54.80 122.06
CA LYS A 88 46.61 -55.05 123.49
C LYS A 88 45.44 -55.63 124.30
N LEU A 89 44.28 -55.81 123.71
CA LEU A 89 43.14 -56.51 124.30
C LEU A 89 42.64 -57.60 123.34
N ILE A 90 43.13 -58.82 123.57
CA ILE A 90 42.39 -60.08 123.43
C ILE A 90 42.19 -60.63 121.99
N GLY A 91 42.84 -61.79 121.74
CA GLY A 91 42.24 -63.01 121.18
C GLY A 91 41.83 -63.05 119.70
N ASP A 92 42.30 -64.09 119.00
CA ASP A 92 42.14 -64.36 117.56
C ASP A 92 40.70 -64.35 116.99
N ASP A 93 39.66 -64.25 117.83
CA ASP A 93 38.24 -64.24 117.41
C ASP A 93 37.76 -62.92 116.76
N TYR A 94 38.45 -61.80 116.98
CA TYR A 94 38.07 -60.50 116.38
C TYR A 94 38.49 -60.36 114.91
N VAL A 95 39.57 -61.06 114.50
CA VAL A 95 40.09 -61.04 113.13
C VAL A 95 39.11 -61.72 112.18
N ALA A 96 38.54 -62.85 112.58
CA ALA A 96 37.58 -63.60 111.77
C ALA A 96 36.30 -62.80 111.45
N ILE A 97 35.77 -62.05 112.42
CA ILE A 97 34.55 -61.23 112.22
C ILE A 97 34.83 -60.06 111.27
N VAL A 98 35.99 -59.41 111.41
CA VAL A 98 36.39 -58.30 110.55
C VAL A 98 36.72 -58.79 109.13
N GLU A 99 37.40 -59.93 108.98
CA GLU A 99 37.68 -60.55 107.68
C GLU A 99 36.39 -60.99 106.96
N GLN A 100 35.44 -61.61 107.68
CA GLN A 100 34.14 -61.98 107.12
C GLN A 100 33.35 -60.75 106.64
N TYR A 101 33.32 -59.68 107.44
CA TYR A 101 32.65 -58.43 107.08
C TYR A 101 33.33 -57.74 105.88
N ILE A 102 34.67 -57.72 105.83
CA ILE A 102 35.43 -57.19 104.69
C ILE A 102 35.19 -58.01 103.42
N VAL A 103 35.08 -59.34 103.49
CA VAL A 103 34.78 -60.20 102.34
C VAL A 103 33.35 -59.99 101.82
N VAL A 104 32.36 -59.84 102.71
CA VAL A 104 30.97 -59.56 102.31
C VAL A 104 30.83 -58.16 101.70
N VAL A 105 31.45 -57.15 102.31
CA VAL A 105 31.47 -55.77 101.79
C VAL A 105 32.26 -55.69 100.48
N SER A 106 33.39 -56.39 100.36
CA SER A 106 34.17 -56.43 99.11
C SER A 106 33.44 -57.18 97.99
N LYS A 107 32.71 -58.26 98.29
CA LYS A 107 31.89 -58.97 97.29
C LYS A 107 30.73 -58.10 96.78
N SER A 108 30.02 -57.43 97.68
CA SER A 108 28.95 -56.49 97.33
C SER A 108 29.46 -55.28 96.52
N THR A 109 30.63 -54.75 96.88
CA THR A 109 31.26 -53.63 96.16
C THR A 109 31.85 -54.03 94.80
N ASN A 110 32.35 -55.26 94.65
CA ASN A 110 32.79 -55.79 93.37
C ASN A 110 31.59 -56.03 92.43
N GLN A 111 30.50 -56.60 92.93
CA GLN A 111 29.26 -56.76 92.18
C GLN A 111 28.69 -55.41 91.74
N LEU A 112 28.71 -54.39 92.61
CA LEU A 112 28.30 -53.04 92.25
C LEU A 112 29.23 -52.39 91.21
N LYS A 113 30.54 -52.69 91.22
CA LYS A 113 31.48 -52.22 90.19
C LYS A 113 31.20 -52.85 88.84
N GLU A 114 30.90 -54.15 88.80
CA GLU A 114 30.52 -54.85 87.57
C GLU A 114 29.21 -54.30 87.01
N GLU A 115 28.18 -54.13 87.84
CA GLU A 115 26.91 -53.50 87.46
C GLU A 115 27.10 -52.05 86.99
N MET A 116 27.95 -51.26 87.67
CA MET A 116 28.30 -49.90 87.26
C MET A 116 29.02 -49.88 85.90
N ASN A 117 29.92 -50.83 85.66
CA ASN A 117 30.62 -50.95 84.38
C ASN A 117 29.66 -51.40 83.28
N TYR A 118 28.76 -52.35 83.55
CA TYR A 118 27.68 -52.74 82.63
C TYR A 118 26.78 -51.56 82.27
N ILE A 119 26.37 -50.76 83.26
CA ILE A 119 25.58 -49.53 83.02
C ILE A 119 26.36 -48.53 82.15
N LYS A 120 27.67 -48.37 82.36
CA LYS A 120 28.50 -47.49 81.54
C LYS A 120 28.57 -47.97 80.08
N ASP A 121 28.74 -49.26 79.86
CA ASP A 121 28.81 -49.84 78.52
C ASP A 121 27.46 -49.77 77.80
N VAL A 122 26.36 -50.08 78.49
CA VAL A 122 25.01 -49.89 77.96
C VAL A 122 24.74 -48.42 77.65
N ARG A 123 25.18 -47.50 78.51
CA ARG A 123 25.07 -46.05 78.25
C ARG A 123 25.89 -45.64 77.04
N ALA A 124 27.10 -46.16 76.88
CA ALA A 124 27.96 -45.86 75.74
C ALA A 124 27.35 -46.37 74.43
N THR A 125 26.86 -47.62 74.41
CA THR A 125 26.18 -48.19 73.25
C THR A 125 24.88 -47.46 72.91
N LEU A 126 24.06 -47.09 73.91
CA LEU A 126 22.87 -46.26 73.72
C LEU A 126 23.21 -44.88 73.16
N GLU A 127 24.30 -44.25 73.60
CA GLU A 127 24.70 -42.94 73.08
C GLU A 127 25.19 -43.02 71.63
N GLU A 128 25.87 -44.11 71.25
CA GLU A 128 26.24 -44.37 69.86
C GLU A 128 25.01 -44.64 68.98
N VAL A 129 24.04 -45.41 69.46
CA VAL A 129 22.74 -45.59 68.76
C VAL A 129 22.03 -44.26 68.61
N ARG A 130 22.00 -43.42 69.65
CA ARG A 130 21.39 -42.08 69.61
C ARG A 130 22.03 -41.22 68.52
N LYS A 131 23.36 -41.15 68.47
CA LYS A 131 24.10 -40.39 67.45
C LYS A 131 23.80 -40.89 66.03
N ARG A 132 23.80 -42.21 65.81
CA ARG A 132 23.46 -42.80 64.50
C ARG A 132 22.02 -42.46 64.11
N MET A 133 21.07 -42.63 65.01
CA MET A 133 19.66 -42.28 64.76
C MET A 133 19.47 -40.81 64.39
N TYR A 134 20.14 -39.88 65.08
CA TYR A 134 20.09 -38.46 64.70
C TYR A 134 20.80 -38.17 63.37
N GLY A 135 21.89 -38.87 63.06
CA GLY A 135 22.57 -38.78 61.77
C GLY A 135 21.66 -39.20 60.62
N ASP A 136 21.10 -40.40 60.71
CA ASP A 136 20.21 -40.99 59.70
C ASP A 136 18.94 -40.14 59.51
N TYR A 137 18.36 -39.65 60.62
CA TYR A 137 17.20 -38.75 60.56
C TYR A 137 17.52 -37.42 59.87
N ASN A 138 18.67 -36.82 60.16
CA ASN A 138 19.09 -35.57 59.54
C ASN A 138 19.37 -35.75 58.05
N GLU A 139 20.02 -36.84 57.66
CA GLU A 139 20.29 -37.15 56.25
C GLU A 139 18.98 -37.40 55.49
N MET A 140 18.03 -38.12 56.09
CA MET A 140 16.71 -38.33 55.50
C MET A 140 15.92 -37.03 55.37
N ARG A 141 15.97 -36.15 56.38
CA ARG A 141 15.35 -34.83 56.32
C ARG A 141 15.93 -33.99 55.18
N GLN A 142 17.24 -34.02 54.98
CA GLN A 142 17.91 -33.35 53.86
C GLN A 142 17.48 -33.93 52.51
N LYS A 143 17.46 -35.27 52.36
CA LYS A 143 16.99 -35.92 51.13
C LYS A 143 15.54 -35.59 50.80
N ILE A 144 14.66 -35.58 51.81
CA ILE A 144 13.24 -35.18 51.63
C ILE A 144 13.16 -33.71 51.19
N GLN A 145 13.93 -32.82 51.80
CA GLN A 145 13.97 -31.41 51.40
C GLN A 145 14.47 -31.24 49.97
N GLN A 146 15.53 -31.96 49.59
CA GLN A 146 16.06 -31.94 48.24
C GLN A 146 15.05 -32.45 47.20
N ILE A 147 14.42 -33.60 47.44
CA ILE A 147 13.37 -34.14 46.56
C ILE A 147 12.19 -33.17 46.46
N THR A 148 11.78 -32.54 47.56
CA THR A 148 10.69 -31.55 47.56
C THR A 148 11.06 -30.35 46.69
N GLN A 149 12.31 -29.89 46.76
CA GLN A 149 12.80 -28.79 45.96
C GLN A 149 12.90 -29.17 44.48
N GLU A 150 13.46 -30.33 44.15
CA GLU A 150 13.52 -30.86 42.79
C GLU A 150 12.11 -31.05 42.19
N LEU A 151 11.15 -31.55 42.96
CA LEU A 151 9.76 -31.67 42.55
C LEU A 151 9.14 -30.29 42.27
N SER A 152 9.40 -29.30 43.11
CA SER A 152 8.90 -27.93 42.89
C SER A 152 9.47 -27.29 41.62
N VAL A 153 10.75 -27.52 41.35
CA VAL A 153 11.44 -27.04 40.14
C VAL A 153 10.88 -27.76 38.91
N SER A 154 10.71 -29.08 38.97
CA SER A 154 10.11 -29.86 37.88
C SER A 154 8.67 -29.43 37.60
N GLN A 155 7.88 -29.16 38.65
CA GLN A 155 6.51 -28.68 38.51
C GLN A 155 6.47 -27.30 37.84
N ALA A 156 7.37 -26.39 38.23
CA ALA A 156 7.49 -25.07 37.62
C ALA A 156 7.88 -25.16 36.14
N GLN A 157 8.80 -26.07 35.80
CA GLN A 157 9.20 -26.34 34.42
C GLN A 157 8.04 -26.91 33.60
N GLN A 158 7.30 -27.88 34.15
CA GLN A 158 6.11 -28.43 33.48
C GLN A 158 5.08 -27.34 33.18
N ASN A 159 4.74 -26.51 34.16
CA ASN A 159 3.80 -25.41 33.98
C ASN A 159 4.30 -24.40 32.93
N TYR A 160 5.61 -24.14 32.87
CA TYR A 160 6.19 -23.27 31.85
C TYR A 160 6.01 -23.85 30.45
N LEU A 161 6.33 -25.13 30.25
CA LEU A 161 6.15 -25.84 28.98
C LEU A 161 4.68 -25.87 28.56
N GLU A 162 3.77 -26.17 29.48
CA GLU A 162 2.33 -26.20 29.21
C GLU A 162 1.80 -24.84 28.79
N ASN A 163 2.20 -23.75 29.48
CA ASN A 163 1.87 -22.38 29.09
C ASN A 163 2.44 -22.02 27.71
N HIS A 164 3.66 -22.44 27.41
CA HIS A 164 4.28 -22.19 26.11
C HIS A 164 3.53 -22.92 24.98
N ILE A 165 3.20 -24.21 25.17
CA ILE A 165 2.42 -25.00 24.22
C ILE A 165 1.03 -24.38 24.03
N GLN A 166 0.36 -23.96 25.11
CA GLN A 166 -0.96 -23.34 25.05
C GLN A 166 -0.92 -22.01 24.28
N THR A 167 0.12 -21.21 24.49
CA THR A 167 0.32 -19.95 23.77
C THR A 167 0.54 -20.21 22.28
N GLN A 168 1.38 -21.21 21.94
CA GLN A 168 1.62 -21.60 20.55
C GLN A 168 0.36 -22.18 19.88
N SER A 169 -0.42 -23.01 20.58
CA SER A 169 -1.70 -23.52 20.07
C SER A 169 -2.68 -22.40 19.79
N SER A 170 -2.83 -21.45 20.73
CA SER A 170 -3.72 -20.31 20.57
C SER A 170 -3.29 -19.40 19.41
N ALA A 171 -1.98 -19.24 19.19
CA ALA A 171 -1.45 -18.52 18.05
C ALA A 171 -1.77 -19.24 16.73
N LEU A 172 -1.59 -20.56 16.66
CA LEU A 172 -1.94 -21.37 15.50
C LEU A 172 -3.45 -21.31 15.19
N ASP A 173 -4.32 -21.39 16.20
CA ASP A 173 -5.76 -21.26 16.03
C ASP A 173 -6.14 -19.87 15.47
N SER A 174 -5.47 -18.82 15.94
CA SER A 174 -5.63 -17.47 15.39
C SER A 174 -5.19 -17.38 13.93
N PHE A 175 -4.07 -18.01 13.56
CA PHE A 175 -3.64 -18.09 12.15
C PHE A 175 -4.63 -18.86 11.28
N ASN A 176 -5.15 -19.99 11.77
CA ASN A 176 -6.15 -20.78 11.05
C ASN A 176 -7.46 -20.01 10.86
N ALA A 177 -7.89 -19.27 11.88
CA ALA A 177 -9.06 -18.40 11.80
C ALA A 177 -8.85 -17.29 10.76
N MET A 178 -7.69 -16.63 10.75
CA MET A 178 -7.36 -15.61 9.75
C MET A 178 -7.30 -16.18 8.34
N ASN A 179 -6.67 -17.35 8.15
CA ASN A 179 -6.62 -18.01 6.85
C ASN A 179 -8.03 -18.38 6.35
N SER A 180 -8.90 -18.84 7.25
CA SER A 180 -10.30 -19.15 6.91
C SER A 180 -11.08 -17.90 6.53
N ALA A 181 -10.90 -16.79 7.27
CA ALA A 181 -11.51 -15.50 6.96
C ALA A 181 -11.02 -14.96 5.61
N LEU A 182 -9.71 -14.98 5.36
CA LEU A 182 -9.12 -14.57 4.08
C LEU A 182 -9.63 -15.43 2.91
N ALA A 183 -9.78 -16.74 3.11
CA ALA A 183 -10.36 -17.62 2.10
C ALA A 183 -11.83 -17.26 1.81
N SER A 184 -12.62 -16.94 2.84
CA SER A 184 -14.00 -16.45 2.69
C SER A 184 -14.03 -15.14 1.91
N ASP A 185 -13.25 -14.15 2.33
CA ASP A 185 -13.19 -12.82 1.69
C ASP A 185 -12.75 -12.93 0.22
N SER A 186 -11.81 -13.83 -0.08
CA SER A 186 -11.39 -14.10 -1.47
C SER A 186 -12.52 -14.67 -2.31
N ILE A 187 -13.34 -15.57 -1.76
CA ILE A 187 -14.50 -16.14 -2.45
C ILE A 187 -15.57 -15.06 -2.65
N ASP A 188 -15.84 -14.25 -1.62
CA ASP A 188 -16.83 -13.17 -1.70
C ASP A 188 -16.44 -12.08 -2.70
N LEU A 189 -15.15 -11.74 -2.78
CA LEU A 189 -14.64 -10.83 -3.80
C LEU A 189 -14.79 -11.42 -5.20
N GLN A 190 -14.43 -12.70 -5.40
CA GLN A 190 -14.61 -13.38 -6.68
C GLN A 190 -16.09 -13.41 -7.09
N LYS A 191 -17.00 -13.66 -6.15
CA LYS A 191 -18.44 -13.64 -6.38
C LYS A 191 -18.92 -12.26 -6.80
N THR A 192 -18.56 -11.22 -6.04
CA THR A 192 -18.91 -9.82 -6.38
C THR A 192 -18.38 -9.44 -7.77
N LEU A 193 -17.16 -9.85 -8.12
CA LEU A 193 -16.60 -9.58 -9.45
C LEU A 193 -17.43 -10.25 -10.55
N VAL A 194 -17.81 -11.52 -10.36
CA VAL A 194 -18.66 -12.25 -11.31
C VAL A 194 -20.03 -11.58 -11.43
N ASP A 195 -20.68 -11.24 -10.32
CA ASP A 195 -21.99 -10.58 -10.31
C ASP A 195 -21.93 -9.24 -11.08
N VAL A 196 -20.91 -8.42 -10.82
CA VAL A 196 -20.69 -7.16 -11.56
C VAL A 196 -20.41 -7.40 -13.05
N THR A 197 -19.69 -8.47 -13.42
CA THR A 197 -19.47 -8.78 -14.84
C THR A 197 -20.76 -9.22 -15.55
N LEU A 198 -21.63 -9.97 -14.87
CA LEU A 198 -22.93 -10.35 -15.41
C LEU A 198 -23.83 -9.13 -15.57
N GLU A 199 -23.93 -8.27 -14.56
CA GLU A 199 -24.69 -7.02 -14.65
C GLU A 199 -24.18 -6.11 -15.78
N ASN A 200 -22.86 -5.98 -15.95
CA ASN A 200 -22.29 -5.22 -17.06
C ASN A 200 -22.64 -5.83 -18.43
N SER A 201 -22.74 -7.16 -18.53
CA SER A 201 -23.17 -7.82 -19.75
C SER A 201 -24.64 -7.53 -20.06
N ASP A 202 -25.51 -7.54 -19.05
CA ASP A 202 -26.92 -7.20 -19.19
C ASP A 202 -27.12 -5.73 -19.60
N ILE A 203 -26.38 -4.81 -18.98
CA ILE A 203 -26.40 -3.39 -19.35
C ILE A 203 -25.96 -3.20 -20.81
N LYS A 204 -24.90 -3.91 -21.22
CA LYS A 204 -24.40 -3.87 -22.60
C LYS A 204 -25.45 -4.38 -23.59
N ASP A 205 -26.21 -5.40 -23.23
CA ASP A 205 -27.28 -5.95 -24.06
C ASP A 205 -28.47 -5.01 -24.16
N GLN A 206 -28.85 -4.38 -23.05
CA GLN A 206 -29.87 -3.33 -23.04
C GLN A 206 -29.47 -2.14 -23.92
N ILE A 207 -28.21 -1.69 -23.85
CA ILE A 207 -27.69 -0.62 -24.72
C ILE A 207 -27.77 -1.02 -26.19
N ARG A 208 -27.35 -2.25 -26.54
CA ARG A 208 -27.45 -2.77 -27.91
C ARG A 208 -28.90 -2.79 -28.41
N ASN A 209 -29.83 -3.25 -27.59
CA ASN A 209 -31.26 -3.29 -27.92
C ASN A 209 -31.84 -1.87 -28.12
N LEU A 210 -31.50 -0.92 -27.25
CA LEU A 210 -31.92 0.48 -27.39
C LEU A 210 -31.33 1.13 -28.65
N GLN A 211 -30.06 0.86 -28.98
CA GLN A 211 -29.44 1.35 -30.20
C GLN A 211 -30.13 0.79 -31.46
N GLN A 212 -30.41 -0.51 -31.50
CA GLN A 212 -31.10 -1.15 -32.62
C GLN A 212 -32.53 -0.60 -32.81
N THR A 213 -33.28 -0.44 -31.72
CA THR A 213 -34.64 0.11 -31.78
C THR A 213 -34.65 1.57 -32.21
N TYR A 214 -33.70 2.37 -31.71
CA TYR A 214 -33.50 3.75 -32.16
C TYR A 214 -33.17 3.81 -33.65
N GLU A 215 -32.22 3.01 -34.12
CA GLU A 215 -31.82 2.96 -35.53
C GLU A 215 -32.99 2.53 -36.44
N ALA A 216 -33.75 1.51 -36.04
CA ALA A 216 -34.95 1.09 -36.76
C ALA A 216 -36.00 2.22 -36.83
N SER A 217 -36.18 2.99 -35.76
CA SER A 217 -37.09 4.14 -35.75
C SER A 217 -36.61 5.27 -36.68
N MET A 218 -35.31 5.56 -36.70
CA MET A 218 -34.69 6.55 -37.57
C MET A 218 -34.79 6.16 -39.05
N ASN A 219 -34.58 4.88 -39.37
CA ASN A 219 -34.76 4.37 -40.72
C ASN A 219 -36.21 4.48 -41.20
N LYS A 220 -37.19 4.19 -40.32
CA LYS A 220 -38.61 4.43 -40.62
C LYS A 220 -38.90 5.91 -40.89
N LEU A 221 -38.32 6.82 -40.10
CA LEU A 221 -38.48 8.26 -40.31
C LEU A 221 -37.89 8.71 -41.65
N ARG A 222 -36.69 8.25 -42.01
CA ARG A 222 -36.07 8.54 -43.32
C ARG A 222 -36.90 8.02 -44.49
N GLU A 223 -37.43 6.81 -44.38
CA GLU A 223 -38.30 6.26 -45.43
C GLU A 223 -39.61 7.06 -45.55
N LYS A 224 -40.18 7.52 -44.44
CA LYS A 224 -41.34 8.41 -44.46
C LYS A 224 -41.03 9.77 -45.09
N GLN A 225 -39.86 10.33 -44.79
CA GLN A 225 -39.38 11.56 -45.44
C GLN A 225 -39.26 11.38 -46.96
N ARG A 226 -38.67 10.25 -47.40
CA ARG A 226 -38.56 9.91 -48.83
C ARG A 226 -39.94 9.77 -49.50
N GLN A 227 -40.89 9.11 -48.83
CA GLN A 227 -42.27 8.98 -49.34
C GLN A 227 -42.96 10.33 -49.50
N LEU A 228 -42.74 11.25 -48.56
CA LEU A 228 -43.28 12.60 -48.61
C LEU A 228 -42.72 13.39 -49.80
N GLU A 229 -41.40 13.35 -50.01
CA GLU A 229 -40.75 14.03 -51.15
C GLU A 229 -41.28 13.53 -52.51
N VAL A 230 -41.47 12.22 -52.66
CA VAL A 230 -42.06 11.64 -53.88
C VAL A 230 -43.49 12.17 -54.10
N ALA A 231 -44.32 12.16 -53.06
CA ALA A 231 -45.69 12.66 -53.14
C ALA A 231 -45.75 14.17 -53.45
N GLU A 232 -44.82 14.97 -52.93
CA GLU A 232 -44.72 16.40 -53.23
C GLU A 232 -44.39 16.66 -54.69
N VAL A 233 -43.42 15.93 -55.26
CA VAL A 233 -43.05 16.04 -56.68
C VAL A 233 -44.22 15.63 -57.58
N GLU A 234 -44.90 14.53 -57.25
CA GLU A 234 -46.11 14.09 -57.97
C GLU A 234 -47.22 15.15 -57.92
N ASN A 235 -47.45 15.76 -56.76
CA ASN A 235 -48.44 16.82 -56.61
C ASN A 235 -48.09 18.04 -57.49
N GLN A 236 -46.82 18.47 -57.50
CA GLN A 236 -46.35 19.55 -58.36
C GLN A 236 -46.54 19.22 -59.85
N LEU A 237 -46.21 17.99 -60.25
CA LEU A 237 -46.41 17.51 -61.62
C LEU A 237 -47.88 17.54 -62.02
N LEU A 238 -48.78 17.04 -61.17
CA LEU A 238 -50.23 17.07 -61.41
C LEU A 238 -50.73 18.51 -61.53
N LYS A 239 -50.29 19.41 -60.66
CA LYS A 239 -50.62 20.84 -60.72
C LYS A 239 -50.17 21.47 -62.04
N MET A 240 -48.98 21.13 -62.53
CA MET A 240 -48.51 21.58 -63.85
C MET A 240 -49.36 21.02 -64.98
N LYS A 241 -49.65 19.71 -64.98
CA LYS A 241 -50.51 19.07 -66.00
C LYS A 241 -51.89 19.73 -66.08
N VAL A 242 -52.50 20.05 -64.94
CA VAL A 242 -53.80 20.76 -64.88
C VAL A 242 -53.68 22.17 -65.49
N LYS A 243 -52.63 22.94 -65.15
CA LYS A 243 -52.40 24.27 -65.73
C LYS A 243 -52.24 24.20 -67.26
N TYR A 244 -51.38 23.31 -67.76
CA TYR A 244 -51.18 23.14 -69.21
C TYR A 244 -52.47 22.71 -69.92
N GLY A 245 -53.24 21.80 -69.32
CA GLY A 245 -54.56 21.42 -69.84
C GLY A 245 -55.49 22.64 -69.95
N SER A 246 -55.60 23.44 -68.87
CA SER A 246 -56.41 24.66 -68.87
C SER A 246 -55.97 25.68 -69.93
N TYR A 247 -54.67 25.92 -70.07
CA TYR A 247 -54.13 26.79 -71.12
C TYR A 247 -54.43 26.27 -72.53
N ALA A 248 -54.32 24.96 -72.76
CA ALA A 248 -54.67 24.35 -74.05
C ALA A 248 -56.16 24.53 -74.39
N TYR A 249 -57.06 24.31 -73.42
CA TYR A 249 -58.49 24.54 -73.61
C TYR A 249 -58.82 26.01 -73.92
N SER A 250 -58.19 26.96 -73.21
CA SER A 250 -58.40 28.39 -73.41
C SER A 250 -57.87 28.87 -74.77
N THR A 251 -56.64 28.47 -75.14
CA THR A 251 -56.02 28.85 -76.42
C THR A 251 -56.77 28.27 -77.62
N ALA A 252 -57.22 27.01 -77.54
CA ALA A 252 -58.09 26.43 -78.58
C ALA A 252 -59.38 27.25 -78.76
N GLY A 253 -60.03 27.65 -77.66
CA GLY A 253 -61.20 28.54 -77.70
C GLY A 253 -60.90 29.89 -78.37
N LEU A 254 -59.79 30.53 -78.01
CA LEU A 254 -59.35 31.80 -78.60
C LEU A 254 -59.01 31.69 -80.09
N LEU A 255 -58.33 30.61 -80.50
CA LEU A 255 -57.99 30.36 -81.90
C LEU A 255 -59.24 30.11 -82.76
N MET A 256 -60.24 29.39 -82.24
CA MET A 256 -61.52 29.21 -82.92
C MET A 256 -62.24 30.54 -83.13
N ILE A 257 -62.28 31.41 -82.11
CA ILE A 257 -62.85 32.76 -82.21
C ILE A 257 -62.08 33.63 -83.20
N ARG A 258 -60.75 33.56 -83.20
CA ARG A 258 -59.91 34.32 -84.14
C ARG A 258 -60.10 33.85 -85.58
N ARG A 259 -60.17 32.54 -85.82
CA ARG A 259 -60.35 31.96 -87.17
C ARG A 259 -61.68 32.39 -87.79
N VAL A 260 -62.72 32.55 -86.97
CA VAL A 260 -64.03 33.06 -87.41
C VAL A 260 -64.01 34.57 -87.70
N ASN A 261 -63.09 35.33 -87.09
CA ASN A 261 -63.06 36.79 -87.14
C ASN A 261 -61.83 37.39 -87.86
N ALA A 262 -61.01 36.60 -88.56
CA ALA A 262 -59.75 37.09 -89.13
C ALA A 262 -59.93 37.79 -90.50
N PRO A 263 -59.55 39.08 -90.64
CA PRO A 263 -59.51 39.75 -91.95
C PRO A 263 -58.23 39.41 -92.73
N PRO A 264 -58.24 39.45 -94.08
CA PRO A 264 -57.12 39.04 -94.94
C PRO A 264 -55.82 39.87 -94.79
N LYS A 265 -55.86 41.04 -94.13
CA LYS A 265 -54.65 41.84 -93.77
C LYS A 265 -53.90 41.27 -92.57
N PHE A 266 -54.49 40.34 -91.83
CA PHE A 266 -53.90 39.75 -90.64
C PHE A 266 -52.77 38.80 -91.02
N GLU A 267 -52.96 37.97 -92.04
CA GLU A 267 -51.96 36.99 -92.49
C GLU A 267 -50.61 37.63 -92.89
N THR A 268 -50.63 38.79 -93.56
CA THR A 268 -49.38 39.46 -93.99
C THR A 268 -48.62 40.08 -92.80
N TRP A 269 -49.33 40.63 -91.81
CA TRP A 269 -48.70 41.13 -90.59
C TRP A 269 -48.14 39.99 -89.73
N TYR A 270 -48.80 38.83 -89.74
CA TYR A 270 -48.32 37.61 -89.07
C TYR A 270 -47.05 37.08 -89.69
N GLN A 271 -46.98 37.04 -91.02
CA GLN A 271 -45.77 36.64 -91.73
C GLN A 271 -44.59 37.57 -91.41
N GLN A 272 -44.80 38.89 -91.41
CA GLN A 272 -43.76 39.87 -91.04
C GLN A 272 -43.31 39.70 -89.58
N LEU A 273 -44.25 39.46 -88.66
CA LEU A 273 -43.94 39.24 -87.26
C LEU A 273 -43.20 37.91 -87.05
N GLU A 274 -43.56 36.86 -87.78
CA GLU A 274 -42.92 35.55 -87.74
C GLU A 274 -41.50 35.60 -88.30
N GLU A 275 -41.29 36.33 -89.41
CA GLU A 275 -39.97 36.57 -90.00
C GLU A 275 -39.07 37.39 -89.06
N ALA A 276 -39.60 38.48 -88.47
CA ALA A 276 -38.87 39.26 -87.48
C ALA A 276 -38.51 38.42 -86.24
N SER A 277 -39.44 37.56 -85.79
CA SER A 277 -39.22 36.64 -84.67
C SER A 277 -38.15 35.58 -85.00
N ALA A 278 -38.16 35.05 -86.22
CA ALA A 278 -37.15 34.11 -86.70
C ALA A 278 -35.76 34.76 -86.78
N SER A 279 -35.67 35.98 -87.30
CA SER A 279 -34.43 36.76 -87.37
C SER A 279 -33.86 37.05 -85.97
N LEU A 280 -34.73 37.42 -85.01
CA LEU A 280 -34.30 37.61 -83.62
C LEU A 280 -33.82 36.32 -82.96
N ARG A 281 -34.52 35.18 -83.19
CA ARG A 281 -34.07 33.86 -82.69
C ARG A 281 -32.70 33.48 -83.24
N GLU A 282 -32.43 33.75 -84.51
CA GLU A 282 -31.13 33.48 -85.11
C GLU A 282 -30.04 34.36 -84.53
N ARG A 283 -30.34 35.65 -84.32
CA ARG A 283 -29.39 36.58 -83.70
C ARG A 283 -29.08 36.22 -82.25
N ILE A 284 -30.07 35.76 -81.48
CA ILE A 284 -29.86 35.23 -80.13
C ILE A 284 -28.95 34.01 -80.18
N ARG A 285 -29.21 33.04 -81.07
CA ARG A 285 -28.38 31.84 -81.22
C ARG A 285 -26.93 32.18 -81.57
N HIS A 286 -26.71 33.08 -82.53
CA HIS A 286 -25.37 33.55 -82.89
C HIS A 286 -24.67 34.26 -81.72
N LEU A 287 -25.40 35.06 -80.94
CA LEU A 287 -24.86 35.70 -79.74
C LEU A 287 -24.49 34.65 -78.68
N ASP A 288 -25.32 33.64 -78.46
CA ASP A 288 -25.04 32.53 -77.54
C ASP A 288 -23.81 31.74 -77.98
N ASP A 289 -23.66 31.45 -79.27
CA ASP A 289 -22.48 30.78 -79.83
C ASP A 289 -21.21 31.62 -79.64
N MET A 290 -21.30 32.94 -79.84
CA MET A 290 -20.19 33.86 -79.55
C MET A 290 -19.85 33.87 -78.06
N VAL A 291 -20.84 33.94 -77.18
CA VAL A 291 -20.64 33.89 -75.72
C VAL A 291 -20.00 32.57 -75.31
N HIS A 292 -20.44 31.44 -75.85
CA HIS A 292 -19.84 30.13 -75.60
C HIS A 292 -18.39 30.05 -76.09
N CYS A 293 -18.07 30.59 -77.26
CA CYS A 293 -16.69 30.69 -77.74
C CYS A 293 -15.83 31.53 -76.79
N GLN A 294 -16.34 32.67 -76.32
CA GLN A 294 -15.62 33.52 -75.36
C GLN A 294 -15.46 32.83 -74.00
N GLN A 295 -16.49 32.17 -73.48
CA GLN A 295 -16.42 31.40 -72.24
C GLN A 295 -15.36 30.29 -72.32
N LYS A 296 -15.29 29.57 -73.45
CA LYS A 296 -14.27 28.55 -73.68
C LYS A 296 -12.87 29.15 -73.66
N LYS A 297 -12.67 30.32 -74.27
CA LYS A 297 -11.39 31.04 -74.25
C LYS A 297 -11.01 31.49 -72.84
N VAL A 298 -11.96 32.05 -72.08
CA VAL A 298 -11.74 32.44 -70.68
C VAL A 298 -11.37 31.23 -69.83
N LYS A 299 -12.06 30.10 -70.01
CA LYS A 299 -11.75 28.85 -69.30
C LYS A 299 -10.32 28.37 -69.58
N GLN A 300 -9.90 28.36 -70.84
CA GLN A 300 -8.52 28.03 -71.21
C GLN A 300 -7.50 28.99 -70.57
N MET A 301 -7.79 30.29 -70.57
CA MET A 301 -6.92 31.28 -69.91
C MET A 301 -6.83 31.04 -68.39
N VAL A 302 -7.92 30.65 -67.73
CA VAL A 302 -7.90 30.29 -66.30
C VAL A 302 -7.04 29.05 -66.06
N GLU A 303 -7.19 28.00 -66.87
CA GLU A 303 -6.37 26.79 -66.79
C GLU A 303 -4.87 27.09 -66.98
N GLU A 304 -4.52 27.98 -67.93
CA GLU A 304 -3.16 28.46 -68.13
C GLU A 304 -2.62 29.24 -66.92
N ILE A 305 -3.43 30.13 -66.33
CA ILE A 305 -3.07 30.89 -65.13
C ILE A 305 -2.81 29.94 -63.95
N GLU A 306 -3.65 28.93 -63.75
CA GLU A 306 -3.48 27.95 -62.68
C GLU A 306 -2.20 27.12 -62.86
N SER A 307 -1.88 26.72 -64.10
CA SER A 307 -0.63 26.05 -64.45
C SER A 307 0.59 26.92 -64.15
N LEU A 308 0.55 28.20 -64.54
CA LEU A 308 1.61 29.16 -64.25
C LEU A 308 1.75 29.40 -62.74
N LYS A 309 0.64 29.50 -62.00
CA LYS A 309 0.64 29.64 -60.53
C LYS A 309 1.34 28.47 -59.85
N LYS A 310 1.06 27.23 -60.27
CA LYS A 310 1.77 26.03 -59.77
C LYS A 310 3.27 26.09 -60.03
N LYS A 311 3.69 26.50 -61.25
CA LYS A 311 5.12 26.68 -61.58
C LYS A 311 5.79 27.75 -60.72
N VAL A 312 5.10 28.84 -60.41
CA VAL A 312 5.60 29.88 -59.51
C VAL A 312 5.75 29.34 -58.09
N GLN A 313 4.77 28.59 -57.57
CA GLN A 313 4.85 27.97 -56.25
C GLN A 313 6.01 26.96 -56.15
N GLN A 314 6.25 26.15 -57.19
CA GLN A 314 7.40 25.24 -57.24
C GLN A 314 8.73 26.00 -57.19
N LYS A 315 8.85 27.11 -57.95
CA LYS A 315 10.04 27.96 -57.90
C LYS A 315 10.23 28.63 -56.54
N GLN A 316 9.14 29.03 -55.89
CA GLN A 316 9.20 29.62 -54.54
C GLN A 316 9.73 28.61 -53.51
N LEU A 317 9.30 27.35 -53.60
CA LEU A 317 9.82 26.28 -52.74
C LEU A 317 11.33 26.08 -52.98
N LEU A 318 11.75 26.04 -54.24
CA LEU A 318 13.17 25.91 -54.59
C LEU A 318 14.00 27.09 -54.06
N ILE A 319 13.48 28.32 -54.14
CA ILE A 319 14.15 29.50 -53.57
C ILE A 319 14.33 29.33 -52.05
N LEU A 320 13.30 28.86 -51.33
CA LEU A 320 13.41 28.61 -49.89
C LEU A 320 14.47 27.55 -49.55
N GLN A 321 14.51 26.45 -50.30
CA GLN A 321 15.53 25.41 -50.13
C GLN A 321 16.96 25.93 -50.38
N LEU A 322 17.13 26.78 -51.40
CA LEU A 322 18.42 27.41 -51.68
C LEU A 322 18.81 28.41 -50.60
N LEU A 323 17.86 29.19 -50.06
CA LEU A 323 18.13 30.11 -48.95
C LEU A 323 18.54 29.38 -47.66
N GLU A 324 17.88 28.26 -47.34
CA GLU A 324 18.28 27.39 -46.23
C GLU A 324 19.71 26.85 -46.44
N LYS A 325 20.03 26.41 -47.67
CA LYS A 325 21.38 25.94 -48.00
C LYS A 325 22.43 27.05 -47.88
N ILE A 326 22.10 28.28 -48.30
CA ILE A 326 22.97 29.45 -48.14
C ILE A 326 23.20 29.72 -46.65
N SER A 327 22.14 29.78 -45.84
CA SER A 327 22.25 30.02 -44.40
C SER A 327 23.10 28.97 -43.68
N PHE A 328 22.99 27.69 -44.06
CA PHE A 328 23.84 26.62 -43.54
C PHE A 328 25.33 26.87 -43.89
N LEU A 329 25.62 27.17 -45.15
CA LEU A 329 26.99 27.43 -45.61
C LEU A 329 27.57 28.71 -45.01
N GLU A 330 26.76 29.75 -44.81
CA GLU A 330 27.15 30.98 -44.11
C GLU A 330 27.53 30.69 -42.66
N GLY A 331 26.78 29.82 -41.97
CA GLY A 331 27.10 29.37 -40.61
C GLY A 331 28.42 28.61 -40.55
N GLU A 332 28.62 27.64 -41.45
CA GLU A 332 29.87 26.88 -41.56
C GLU A 332 31.05 27.81 -41.90
N ASN A 333 30.88 28.75 -42.82
CA ASN A 333 31.91 29.72 -43.17
C ASN A 333 32.26 30.64 -42.00
N ASN A 334 31.27 31.11 -41.22
CA ASN A 334 31.51 31.91 -40.01
C ASN A 334 32.26 31.12 -38.92
N GLU A 335 31.96 29.83 -38.76
CA GLU A 335 32.69 28.95 -37.84
C GLU A 335 34.14 28.75 -38.30
N LEU A 336 34.36 28.48 -39.59
CA LEU A 336 35.69 28.33 -40.17
C LEU A 336 36.49 29.63 -40.05
N GLN A 337 35.87 30.79 -40.30
CA GLN A 337 36.48 32.10 -40.13
C GLN A 337 36.87 32.34 -38.66
N SER A 338 35.99 32.03 -37.71
CA SER A 338 36.29 32.14 -36.27
C SER A 338 37.48 31.25 -35.85
N ARG A 339 37.59 30.05 -36.43
CA ARG A 339 38.73 29.15 -36.21
C ARG A 339 40.03 29.70 -36.82
N LEU A 340 39.96 30.26 -38.02
CA LEU A 340 41.09 30.90 -38.68
C LEU A 340 41.59 32.10 -37.88
N ASP A 341 40.68 32.97 -37.44
CA ASP A 341 41.00 34.15 -36.63
C ASP A 341 41.69 33.72 -35.32
N TYR A 342 41.17 32.69 -34.63
CA TYR A 342 41.80 32.11 -33.43
C TYR A 342 43.22 31.58 -33.69
N LEU A 343 43.41 30.84 -34.80
CA LEU A 343 44.74 30.32 -35.18
C LEU A 343 45.72 31.43 -35.58
N THR A 344 45.24 32.45 -36.28
CA THR A 344 46.04 33.61 -36.69
C THR A 344 46.46 34.45 -35.49
N GLU A 345 45.57 34.61 -34.51
CA GLU A 345 45.84 35.32 -33.25
C GLU A 345 46.77 34.53 -32.32
N THR A 346 46.84 33.20 -32.47
CA THR A 346 47.76 32.32 -31.73
C THR A 346 49.09 32.02 -32.47
N GLN A 347 49.26 32.43 -33.73
CA GLN A 347 50.50 32.23 -34.49
C GLN A 347 51.33 33.52 -34.58
N PRO A 348 52.63 33.51 -34.19
CA PRO A 348 53.51 34.65 -34.43
C PRO A 348 53.77 34.80 -35.94
N THR A 349 53.44 35.96 -36.49
CA THR A 349 53.71 36.34 -37.89
C THR A 349 55.20 36.18 -38.21
N THR A 350 55.54 35.17 -38.99
CA THR A 350 56.75 35.16 -39.81
C THR A 350 56.37 35.75 -41.16
N GLU A 351 56.86 36.96 -41.43
CA GLU A 351 56.73 37.65 -42.71
C GLU A 351 57.39 36.80 -43.80
N VAL A 352 56.61 36.24 -44.71
CA VAL A 352 57.13 35.72 -45.98
C VAL A 352 56.36 36.36 -47.12
N GLU A 353 57.02 37.38 -47.68
CA GLU A 353 56.66 38.13 -48.87
C GLU A 353 56.82 37.23 -50.12
N THR A 354 55.73 36.62 -50.61
CA THR A 354 55.73 36.02 -51.95
C THR A 354 54.99 36.92 -52.92
N ARG A 355 55.81 37.59 -53.74
CA ARG A 355 55.50 38.44 -54.89
C ARG A 355 54.37 37.89 -55.75
N GLU A 356 53.30 38.66 -55.89
CA GLU A 356 52.27 38.42 -56.91
C GLU A 356 52.82 38.79 -58.29
N ILE A 357 52.99 37.79 -59.15
CA ILE A 357 53.21 37.97 -60.59
C ILE A 357 51.82 38.17 -61.21
N GLY A 358 51.40 39.43 -61.29
CA GLY A 358 50.22 39.83 -62.06
C GLY A 358 50.50 39.72 -63.56
N VAL A 359 50.18 38.57 -64.17
CA VAL A 359 50.08 38.47 -65.63
C VAL A 359 48.76 39.10 -66.05
N GLY A 360 48.79 40.40 -66.31
CA GLY A 360 47.73 41.09 -67.01
C GLY A 360 47.71 40.65 -68.47
N CYS A 361 46.65 40.00 -68.91
CA CYS A 361 46.43 39.76 -70.33
C CYS A 361 46.09 41.10 -71.02
N ASP A 362 47.03 41.59 -71.82
CA ASP A 362 46.83 42.68 -72.78
C ASP A 362 45.73 42.32 -73.79
N LEU A 363 44.62 43.05 -73.77
CA LEU A 363 43.75 43.22 -74.93
C LEU A 363 43.73 44.70 -75.30
N LEU A 364 44.51 45.04 -76.33
CA LEU A 364 44.55 46.36 -76.95
C LEU A 364 43.15 46.78 -77.47
N PRO A 365 42.78 48.07 -77.38
CA PRO A 365 41.50 48.59 -77.83
C PRO A 365 41.47 48.69 -79.36
N SER A 366 40.41 48.20 -80.01
CA SER A 366 40.24 48.37 -81.44
C SER A 366 38.83 48.88 -81.76
N HIS A 367 38.83 50.11 -82.30
CA HIS A 367 37.78 50.80 -83.03
C HIS A 367 36.49 51.20 -82.29
N THR A 368 36.55 52.43 -81.78
CA THR A 368 35.46 53.41 -81.87
C THR A 368 34.88 53.44 -83.28
N ASP A 369 33.58 53.71 -83.38
CA ASP A 369 32.77 53.71 -84.62
C ASP A 369 32.25 52.34 -85.07
N ARG A 370 31.54 51.70 -84.15
CA ARG A 370 30.16 51.26 -84.39
C ARG A 370 29.53 50.98 -83.05
N THR A 371 28.83 51.99 -82.52
CA THR A 371 27.82 51.80 -81.48
C THR A 371 26.69 50.96 -82.07
N ARG A 372 26.94 49.67 -82.28
CA ARG A 372 25.89 48.68 -82.07
C ARG A 372 25.69 48.74 -80.57
N GLU A 373 24.70 49.52 -80.16
CA GLU A 373 23.99 49.23 -78.93
C GLU A 373 23.54 47.77 -79.05
N ILE A 374 24.40 46.86 -78.61
CA ILE A 374 23.94 45.67 -77.94
C ILE A 374 23.36 46.25 -76.67
N ALA A 375 22.11 46.68 -76.78
CA ALA A 375 21.23 46.75 -75.65
C ALA A 375 21.23 45.33 -75.09
N MET A 376 22.14 45.09 -74.13
CA MET A 376 21.82 44.24 -73.01
C MET A 376 20.38 44.63 -72.68
N PRO A 377 19.39 43.73 -72.76
CA PRO A 377 18.16 44.05 -72.12
C PRO A 377 18.60 44.21 -70.67
N SER A 378 18.72 45.46 -70.21
CA SER A 378 18.54 45.84 -68.84
C SER A 378 17.18 45.25 -68.54
N ARG A 379 17.20 43.98 -68.11
CA ARG A 379 16.10 43.31 -67.51
C ARG A 379 16.03 44.02 -66.18
N GLY A 380 15.49 45.23 -66.22
CA GLY A 380 15.01 45.93 -65.07
C GLY A 380 14.09 44.93 -64.43
N TYR A 381 14.61 44.27 -63.39
CA TYR A 381 13.82 43.45 -62.51
C TYR A 381 13.02 44.45 -61.67
N ALA A 382 12.03 45.06 -62.33
CA ALA A 382 11.02 45.89 -61.76
C ALA A 382 9.74 45.04 -61.82
N PRO A 383 9.59 44.04 -60.93
CA PRO A 383 8.45 43.12 -60.96
C PRO A 383 7.12 43.89 -60.87
N TYR A 384 7.14 45.06 -60.22
CA TYR A 384 5.98 45.94 -60.09
C TYR A 384 5.65 46.75 -61.36
N ALA A 385 6.63 47.15 -62.16
CA ALA A 385 6.39 47.97 -63.36
C ALA A 385 5.59 47.18 -64.42
N ARG A 386 5.93 45.91 -64.61
CA ARG A 386 5.26 45.04 -65.59
C ARG A 386 3.84 44.64 -65.15
N VAL A 387 3.61 44.55 -63.82
CA VAL A 387 2.28 44.35 -63.24
C VAL A 387 1.39 45.58 -63.39
N LEU A 388 1.94 46.79 -63.20
CA LEU A 388 1.21 48.04 -63.42
C LEU A 388 0.78 48.20 -64.89
N GLU A 389 1.66 47.96 -65.86
CA GLU A 389 1.30 48.02 -67.28
C GLU A 389 0.18 47.04 -67.69
N LEU A 390 0.18 45.82 -67.13
CA LEU A 390 -0.86 44.82 -67.38
C LEU A 390 -2.19 45.20 -66.71
N THR A 391 -2.15 45.95 -65.60
CA THR A 391 -3.35 46.43 -64.91
C THR A 391 -4.00 47.57 -65.68
N MET A 392 -3.22 48.49 -66.28
CA MET A 392 -3.75 49.60 -67.08
C MET A 392 -4.32 49.18 -68.44
N LYS A 393 -3.80 48.10 -69.07
CA LYS A 393 -4.37 47.59 -70.33
C LYS A 393 -5.73 46.90 -70.15
N LYS A 394 -6.10 46.48 -68.93
CA LYS A 394 -7.41 45.87 -68.64
C LYS A 394 -8.55 46.87 -68.39
N SER A 395 -8.26 48.16 -68.23
CA SER A 395 -9.28 49.20 -68.00
C SER A 395 -9.80 49.88 -69.27
N LEU A 396 -9.35 49.44 -70.46
CA LEU A 396 -9.64 50.07 -71.76
C LEU A 396 -10.31 49.14 -72.79
N THR A 397 -10.84 48.00 -72.36
CA THR A 397 -11.69 47.09 -73.15
C THR A 397 -12.82 46.59 -72.28
#